data_AF-A0A7V5VYT1-F1
#
_entry.id   AF-A0A7V5VYT1-F1
#
_cell.length_a   1.000
_cell.length_b   1.000
_cell.length_c   1.000
_cell.angle_alpha   90.00
_cell.angle_beta   90.00
_cell.angle_gamma   90.00
#
_symmetry.space_group_name_H-M   'P 1'
#
loop_
_entity.id
_entity.type
_entity.pdbx_description
1 polymer ?
#
loop_
_entity_poly.entity_id
_entity_poly.type
_entity_poly.pdbx_seq_one_letter_code
_entity_poly.pdbx_strand_id
1 'polypeptide(L)'
;MKRKLLLIVLFSINIVLPCFSQNTIKSTAITIYNQGIGIVNEVRNYDIPKGLSVLNVIDIPSLIEPSSVHIKFNGEVIEQNYQYDLVSMTSLLYKYIDQTITLTNKEKSYSGKLLSINDNNI
;
A
#
# COMPACT_ATOMS: atom_id res chain seq x y z
N MET A 1 -40.90 5.67 -31.30
CA MET A 1 -40.42 6.28 -30.04
C MET A 1 -39.90 5.30 -28.98
N LYS A 2 -40.17 3.99 -29.06
CA LYS A 2 -39.80 3.02 -27.99
C LYS A 2 -38.32 2.57 -27.97
N ARG A 3 -37.56 2.72 -29.07
CA ARG A 3 -36.12 2.38 -29.14
C ARG A 3 -35.19 3.45 -28.54
N LYS A 4 -35.61 4.72 -28.47
CA LYS A 4 -34.85 5.80 -27.78
C LYS A 4 -35.03 5.75 -26.25
N LEU A 5 -36.13 5.17 -25.77
CA LEU A 5 -36.41 5.03 -24.33
C LEU A 5 -35.56 3.91 -23.68
N LEU A 6 -35.21 2.86 -24.45
CA LEU A 6 -34.39 1.73 -23.98
C LEU A 6 -32.91 2.11 -23.76
N LEU A 7 -32.40 3.12 -24.48
CA LEU A 7 -31.01 3.58 -24.35
C LEU A 7 -30.78 4.49 -23.14
N ILE A 8 -31.83 5.13 -22.61
CA ILE A 8 -31.73 6.02 -21.44
C ILE A 8 -31.71 5.21 -20.13
N VAL A 9 -32.35 4.04 -20.10
CA VAL A 9 -32.38 3.16 -18.91
C VAL A 9 -31.08 2.39 -18.72
N LEU A 10 -30.31 2.14 -19.79
CA LEU A 10 -28.98 1.50 -19.67
C LEU A 10 -27.89 2.46 -19.16
N PHE A 11 -28.13 3.78 -19.18
CA PHE A 11 -27.14 4.80 -18.81
C PHE A 11 -27.25 5.23 -17.33
N SER A 12 -28.33 4.89 -16.63
CA SER A 12 -28.58 5.33 -15.24
C SER A 12 -28.02 4.40 -14.15
N ILE A 13 -27.39 3.26 -14.49
CA ILE A 13 -26.96 2.25 -13.50
C ILE A 13 -25.47 2.32 -13.12
N ASN A 14 -24.67 3.20 -13.72
CA ASN A 14 -23.21 3.29 -13.45
C ASN A 14 -22.78 4.50 -12.62
N ILE A 15 -23.62 5.00 -11.71
CA ILE A 15 -23.22 6.04 -10.74
C ILE A 15 -23.36 5.46 -9.33
N VAL A 16 -22.47 4.55 -8.95
CA VAL A 16 -21.92 4.48 -7.58
C VAL A 16 -20.57 3.77 -7.68
N LEU A 17 -19.50 4.51 -7.99
CA LEU A 17 -18.20 4.15 -7.44
C LEU A 17 -18.22 4.70 -6.02
N PRO A 18 -18.32 3.86 -4.96
CA PRO A 18 -18.03 4.35 -3.64
C PRO A 18 -16.55 4.71 -3.66
N CYS A 19 -16.27 6.02 -3.68
CA CYS A 19 -14.96 6.53 -3.31
C CYS A 19 -14.79 6.15 -1.83
N PHE A 20 -14.19 4.98 -1.59
CA PHE A 20 -13.75 4.60 -0.25
C PHE A 20 -12.53 5.46 0.11
N SER A 21 -12.77 6.73 0.43
CA SER A 21 -11.85 7.52 1.22
C SER A 21 -12.47 7.66 2.60
N GLN A 22 -12.45 6.56 3.35
CA GLN A 22 -12.65 6.65 4.79
C GLN A 22 -11.34 7.18 5.34
N ASN A 23 -11.30 8.46 5.71
CA ASN A 23 -10.20 8.99 6.49
C ASN A 23 -10.33 8.36 7.89
N THR A 24 -9.73 7.19 8.06
CA THR A 24 -9.88 6.31 9.23
C THR A 24 -9.21 6.91 10.47
N ILE A 25 -8.30 7.87 10.28
CA ILE A 25 -7.49 8.48 11.34
C ILE A 25 -8.33 9.48 12.12
N LYS A 26 -8.58 9.18 13.40
CA LYS A 26 -9.28 10.06 14.34
C LYS A 26 -8.32 11.05 15.01
N SER A 27 -7.12 10.58 15.37
CA SER A 27 -6.10 11.40 16.02
C SER A 27 -4.74 10.77 15.91
N THR A 28 -3.71 11.60 15.75
CA THR A 28 -2.30 11.19 15.76
C THR A 28 -1.53 12.12 16.69
N ALA A 29 -0.73 11.55 17.58
CA ALA A 29 0.21 12.26 18.44
C ALA A 29 1.60 11.67 18.25
N ILE A 30 2.60 12.54 18.17
CA ILE A 30 4.00 12.15 18.00
C ILE A 30 4.85 12.75 19.11
N THR A 31 5.75 11.95 19.67
CA THR A 31 6.80 12.39 20.59
C THR A 31 8.14 12.08 19.96
N ILE A 32 8.96 13.12 19.73
CA ILE A 32 10.24 13.00 19.04
C ILE A 32 11.37 13.04 20.06
N TYR A 33 12.28 12.06 19.98
CA TYR A 33 13.52 12.03 20.73
C TYR A 33 14.69 12.46 19.86
N ASN A 34 15.71 13.06 20.48
CA ASN A 34 16.91 13.56 19.81
C ASN A 34 17.80 12.45 19.22
N GLN A 35 17.53 11.18 19.49
CA GLN A 35 18.21 10.02 18.90
C GLN A 35 17.63 9.60 17.53
N GLY A 36 16.75 10.41 16.93
CA GLY A 36 16.14 10.08 15.63
C GLY A 36 15.02 9.05 15.71
N ILE A 37 14.47 8.82 16.90
CA ILE A 37 13.34 7.92 17.15
C ILE A 37 12.13 8.77 17.53
N GLY A 38 10.96 8.41 16.99
CA GLY A 38 9.68 9.00 17.37
C GLY A 38 8.71 7.93 17.87
N ILE A 39 7.97 8.22 18.94
CA ILE A 39 6.82 7.41 19.35
C ILE A 39 5.58 8.01 18.70
N VAL A 40 4.83 7.18 17.98
CA VAL A 40 3.58 7.55 17.33
C VAL A 40 2.42 6.86 18.03
N ASN A 41 1.46 7.65 18.50
CA ASN A 41 0.18 7.18 19.00
C ASN A 41 -0.90 7.58 18.01
N GLU A 42 -1.48 6.60 17.33
CA GLU A 42 -2.52 6.82 16.33
C GLU A 42 -3.80 6.06 16.69
N VAL A 43 -4.94 6.74 16.54
CA VAL A 43 -6.26 6.16 16.78
C VAL A 43 -7.00 6.12 15.45
N ARG A 44 -7.41 4.91 15.05
CA ARG A 44 -8.20 4.66 13.85
C ARG A 44 -9.57 4.08 14.20
N ASN A 45 -10.60 4.46 13.46
CA ASN A 45 -11.94 3.86 13.57
C ASN A 45 -12.13 2.76 12.54
N TYR A 46 -12.40 1.54 12.98
CA TYR A 46 -12.71 0.42 12.10
C TYR A 46 -14.03 -0.23 12.50
N ASP A 47 -14.87 -0.54 11.51
CA ASP A 47 -16.07 -1.35 11.71
C ASP A 47 -15.69 -2.82 11.66
N ILE A 48 -15.43 -3.41 12.82
CA ILE A 48 -15.05 -4.83 12.96
C ILE A 48 -16.32 -5.62 13.30
N PRO A 49 -16.75 -6.56 12.44
CA PRO A 49 -17.90 -7.40 12.75
C PRO A 49 -17.60 -8.33 13.92
N LYS A 50 -18.64 -8.76 14.64
CA LYS A 50 -18.48 -9.71 15.76
C LYS A 50 -17.94 -11.04 15.25
N GLY A 51 -17.00 -11.61 15.99
CA GLY A 51 -16.36 -12.89 15.68
C GLY A 51 -14.95 -12.72 15.10
N LEU A 52 -14.49 -13.74 14.38
CA LEU A 52 -13.17 -13.73 13.73
C LEU A 52 -13.21 -12.85 12.48
N SER A 53 -12.33 -11.85 12.45
CA SER A 53 -12.22 -10.89 11.35
C SER A 53 -10.76 -10.67 10.99
N VAL A 54 -10.48 -10.49 9.70
CA VAL A 54 -9.18 -10.06 9.21
C VAL A 54 -9.25 -8.57 8.89
N LEU A 55 -8.31 -7.79 9.43
CA LEU A 55 -8.22 -6.36 9.21
C LEU A 55 -6.93 -6.03 8.46
N ASN A 56 -7.07 -5.35 7.32
CA ASN A 56 -5.93 -4.82 6.58
C ASN A 56 -5.74 -3.34 6.93
N VAL A 57 -4.64 -3.05 7.63
CA VAL A 57 -4.22 -1.68 7.94
C VAL A 57 -3.24 -1.23 6.87
N ILE A 58 -3.69 -0.35 5.98
CA ILE A 58 -2.87 0.27 4.93
C ILE A 58 -2.36 1.64 5.38
N ASP A 59 -1.54 2.29 4.56
CA ASP A 59 -0.98 3.62 4.84
C ASP A 59 -0.22 3.66 6.17
N ILE A 60 0.62 2.65 6.39
CA ILE A 60 1.54 2.59 7.54
C ILE A 60 2.84 3.32 7.16
N PRO A 61 3.47 4.08 8.08
CA PRO A 61 4.75 4.73 7.81
C PRO A 61 5.81 3.73 7.34
N SER A 62 6.58 4.08 6.30
CA SER A 62 7.64 3.24 5.74
C SER A 62 8.83 3.01 6.68
N LEU A 63 9.03 3.93 7.63
CA LEU A 63 10.10 3.87 8.64
C LEU A 63 9.64 3.23 9.96
N ILE A 64 8.43 2.63 10.00
CA ILE A 64 7.95 1.96 11.21
C ILE A 64 8.84 0.75 11.52
N GLU A 65 9.10 0.52 12.80
CA GLU A 65 9.71 -0.73 13.26
C GLU A 65 8.58 -1.72 13.57
N PRO A 66 8.39 -2.82 12.81
CA PRO A 66 7.18 -3.64 12.97
C PRO A 66 7.07 -4.37 14.31
N SER A 67 8.20 -4.71 14.93
CA SER A 67 8.26 -5.25 16.29
C SER A 67 7.75 -4.28 17.35
N SER A 68 7.73 -2.97 17.06
CA SER A 68 7.25 -1.95 18.00
C SER A 68 5.73 -1.73 17.96
N VAL A 69 5.03 -2.31 16.97
CA VAL A 69 3.61 -2.04 16.74
C VAL A 69 2.74 -2.81 17.74
N HIS A 70 2.00 -2.07 18.55
CA HIS A 70 1.03 -2.62 19.49
C HIS A 70 -0.37 -2.08 19.22
N ILE A 71 -1.33 -3.00 19.02
CA ILE A 71 -2.73 -2.66 18.73
C ILE A 71 -3.58 -2.88 20.00
N LYS A 72 -4.36 -1.86 20.37
CA LYS A 72 -5.28 -1.92 21.51
C LYS A 72 -6.71 -1.60 21.07
N PHE A 73 -7.63 -2.54 21.32
CA PHE A 73 -9.06 -2.39 21.06
C PHE A 73 -9.87 -3.29 21.99
N ASN A 74 -11.21 -3.24 21.91
CA ASN A 74 -12.09 -4.12 22.67
C ASN A 74 -12.22 -5.49 21.98
N GLY A 75 -11.16 -6.31 22.07
CA GLY A 75 -11.06 -7.64 21.49
C GLY A 75 -9.66 -8.23 21.69
N GLU A 76 -9.34 -9.29 20.95
CA GLU A 76 -8.05 -9.97 21.02
C GLU A 76 -7.40 -10.03 19.63
N VAL A 77 -6.09 -9.75 19.58
CA VAL A 77 -5.28 -9.95 18.38
C VAL A 77 -4.71 -11.36 18.43
N ILE A 78 -5.17 -12.23 17.51
CA ILE A 78 -4.67 -13.60 17.40
C ILE A 78 -3.38 -13.65 16.60
N GLU A 79 -3.32 -12.90 15.50
CA GLU A 79 -2.20 -12.86 14.59
C GLU A 79 -2.00 -11.44 14.06
N GLN A 80 -0.73 -11.03 13.95
CA GLN A 80 -0.33 -9.75 13.38
C GLN A 80 0.78 -10.00 12.36
N ASN A 81 0.48 -9.75 11.10
CA ASN A 81 1.44 -9.86 10.01
C ASN A 81 1.73 -8.46 9.47
N TYR A 82 3.00 -8.09 9.44
CA TYR A 82 3.46 -6.90 8.74
C TYR A 82 3.97 -7.30 7.36
N GLN A 83 3.30 -6.82 6.32
CA GLN A 83 3.72 -7.03 4.93
C GLN A 83 4.63 -5.87 4.53
N TYR A 84 5.95 -6.13 4.55
CA TYR A 84 6.90 -5.24 3.89
C TYR A 84 6.61 -5.24 2.40
N ASP A 85 6.63 -4.06 1.77
CA ASP A 85 6.74 -3.99 0.32
C ASP A 85 8.16 -4.43 -0.07
N LEU A 86 8.34 -5.75 -0.23
CA LEU A 86 9.61 -6.36 -0.58
C LEU A 86 10.04 -6.00 -2.01
N VAL A 87 9.17 -5.36 -2.81
CA VAL A 87 9.41 -5.09 -4.22
C VAL A 87 9.78 -3.63 -4.42
N SER A 88 10.93 -3.23 -3.90
CA SER A 88 11.61 -2.05 -4.46
C SER A 88 12.07 -2.36 -5.90
N MET A 89 12.19 -1.34 -6.75
CA MET A 89 12.78 -1.52 -8.09
C MET A 89 14.16 -2.21 -8.00
N THR A 90 14.96 -1.83 -7.00
CA THR A 90 16.25 -2.45 -6.70
C THR A 90 16.08 -3.93 -6.34
N SER A 91 15.15 -4.28 -5.46
CA SER A 91 14.84 -5.67 -5.08
C SER A 91 14.37 -6.52 -6.26
N LEU A 92 13.58 -5.92 -7.16
CA LEU A 92 13.14 -6.56 -8.38
C LEU A 92 14.35 -6.84 -9.29
N LEU A 93 15.17 -5.82 -9.55
CA LEU A 93 16.36 -5.92 -10.40
C LEU A 93 17.38 -6.92 -9.86
N TYR A 94 17.52 -7.06 -8.53
CA TYR A 94 18.40 -8.07 -7.92
C TYR A 94 18.06 -9.49 -8.39
N LYS A 95 16.77 -9.77 -8.66
CA LYS A 95 16.30 -11.06 -9.19
C LYS A 95 16.72 -11.29 -10.65
N TYR A 96 17.16 -10.25 -11.35
CA TYR A 96 17.59 -10.25 -12.74
C TYR A 96 19.10 -10.05 -12.91
N ILE A 97 19.90 -10.14 -11.84
CA ILE A 97 21.35 -10.24 -11.97
C ILE A 97 21.68 -11.45 -12.86
N ASP A 98 22.64 -11.25 -13.75
CA ASP A 98 23.03 -12.17 -14.80
C ASP A 98 21.97 -12.49 -15.87
N GLN A 99 20.82 -11.81 -15.86
CA GLN A 99 19.80 -11.93 -16.89
C GLN A 99 19.95 -10.80 -17.91
N THR A 100 19.49 -11.06 -19.15
CA THR A 100 19.37 -10.03 -20.18
C THR A 100 18.15 -9.17 -19.88
N ILE A 101 18.37 -7.86 -19.70
CA ILE A 101 17.33 -6.87 -19.51
C ILE A 101 17.29 -5.91 -20.71
N THR A 102 16.14 -5.28 -20.92
CA THR A 102 15.96 -4.25 -21.95
C THR A 102 15.53 -2.95 -21.28
N LEU A 103 16.34 -1.90 -21.45
CA LEU A 103 16.06 -0.55 -21.01
C LEU A 103 15.44 0.22 -22.17
N THR A 104 14.20 0.67 -22.02
CA THR A 104 13.50 1.46 -23.04
C THR A 104 13.30 2.89 -22.54
N ASN A 105 13.80 3.85 -23.32
CA ASN A 105 13.45 5.27 -23.22
C ASN A 105 12.52 5.63 -24.40
N LYS A 106 11.88 6.80 -24.36
CA LYS A 106 10.90 7.30 -25.35
C LYS A 106 11.37 7.17 -26.82
N GLU A 107 12.67 7.17 -27.06
CA GLU A 107 13.26 7.17 -28.41
C GLU A 107 14.10 5.93 -28.74
N LYS A 108 14.61 5.20 -27.74
CA LYS A 108 15.61 4.15 -27.93
C LYS A 108 15.47 3.03 -26.90
N SER A 109 15.82 1.82 -27.31
CA SER A 109 15.94 0.66 -26.43
C SER A 109 17.36 0.10 -26.44
N TYR A 110 17.86 -0.28 -25.27
CA TYR A 110 19.17 -0.88 -25.06
C TYR A 110 18.98 -2.25 -24.41
N SER A 111 19.62 -3.29 -24.93
CA SER A 111 19.56 -4.63 -24.35
C SER A 111 20.96 -5.06 -23.91
N GLY A 112 21.05 -5.63 -22.71
CA GLY A 112 22.32 -6.02 -22.12
C GLY A 112 22.12 -6.94 -20.93
N LYS A 113 23.20 -7.56 -20.47
CA LYS A 113 23.20 -8.41 -19.28
C LYS A 113 23.38 -7.53 -18.04
N LEU A 114 22.48 -7.64 -17.07
CA LEU A 114 22.59 -6.90 -15.82
C LEU A 114 23.66 -7.54 -14.93
N LEU A 115 24.73 -6.80 -14.65
CA LEU A 115 25.87 -7.31 -13.86
C LEU A 115 25.84 -6.85 -12.41
N SER A 116 25.35 -5.64 -12.14
CA SER A 116 25.33 -5.04 -10.80
C SER A 116 24.27 -3.95 -10.74
N ILE A 117 23.78 -3.67 -9.53
CA ILE A 117 22.84 -2.58 -9.26
C ILE A 117 23.40 -1.78 -8.09
N ASN A 118 23.39 -0.46 -8.21
CA ASN A 118 23.64 0.45 -7.10
C ASN A 118 22.42 1.35 -6.93
N ASP A 119 22.15 1.82 -5.72
CA ASP A 119 20.97 2.63 -5.37
C ASP A 119 20.78 3.91 -6.21
N ASN A 120 21.78 4.30 -7.01
CA ASN A 120 21.75 5.46 -7.90
C ASN A 120 22.11 5.20 -9.37
N ASN A 121 22.50 3.97 -9.77
CA ASN A 121 22.91 3.68 -11.16
C ASN A 121 22.64 2.21 -11.53
N ILE A 122 22.17 2.01 -12.77
CA ILE A 122 21.99 0.71 -13.46
C ILE A 122 23.00 0.61 -14.60
#